data_AF-A0AAV0VRQ0-F1
#
_entry.id   AF-A0AAV0VRQ0-F1
#
_cell.length_a   1.000
_cell.length_b   1.000
_cell.length_c   1.000
_cell.angle_alpha   90.00
_cell.angle_beta   90.00
_cell.angle_gamma   90.00
#
_symmetry.space_group_name_H-M   'P 1'
#
loop_
_entity.id
_entity.type
_entity.pdbx_description
1 polymer ?
#
loop_
_entity_poly.entity_id
_entity_poly.type
_entity_poly.pdbx_seq_one_letter_code
_entity_poly.pdbx_strand_id
1 'polypeptide(L)'
;MARRTVWKPRIPRQLIALLNLINHYPILRAAVKSFSERFNQFKMYSDNFGFLYNIGELQKITNDDLMKSCLDLQNYLSDGELCDIVASELYEELLVFRHTMKEDSTPIEALKHSVFKTIPGAFTFFLT
;
A
#
# COMPACT_ATOMS: atom_id res chain seq x y z
N MET A 1 47.08 3.25 23.41
CA MET A 1 46.50 2.04 22.77
C MET A 1 45.23 1.65 23.54
N ALA A 2 44.04 2.05 23.09
CA ALA A 2 42.78 1.76 23.78
C ALA A 2 42.18 0.45 23.24
N ARG A 3 41.98 -0.55 24.11
CA ARG A 3 41.29 -1.80 23.77
C ARG A 3 39.80 -1.50 23.57
N ARG A 4 39.32 -1.61 22.32
CA ARG A 4 37.89 -1.62 22.01
C ARG A 4 37.26 -2.84 22.68
N THR A 5 36.47 -2.64 23.73
CA THR A 5 35.61 -3.67 24.29
C THR A 5 34.48 -3.94 23.29
N VAL A 6 34.43 -5.18 22.79
CA VAL A 6 33.36 -5.65 21.92
C VAL A 6 32.07 -5.64 22.73
N TRP A 7 31.16 -4.71 22.44
CA TRP A 7 29.81 -4.70 23.01
C TRP A 7 29.10 -5.99 22.57
N LYS A 8 28.86 -6.90 23.51
CA LYS A 8 28.04 -8.10 23.27
C LYS A 8 26.67 -7.86 23.91
N PRO A 9 25.60 -7.60 23.13
CA PRO A 9 24.30 -7.28 23.71
C PRO A 9 23.79 -8.47 24.53
N ARG A 10 23.42 -8.21 25.80
CA ARG A 10 22.83 -9.21 26.69
C ARG A 10 21.33 -9.29 26.36
N ILE A 11 20.94 -10.34 25.63
CA ILE A 11 19.54 -10.58 25.27
C ILE A 11 18.73 -10.87 26.54
N PRO A 12 17.58 -10.20 26.77
CA PRO A 12 16.72 -10.45 27.92
C PRO A 12 16.30 -11.91 28.03
N ARG A 13 16.25 -12.46 29.25
CA ARG A 13 15.83 -13.86 29.50
C ARG A 13 14.45 -14.18 28.92
N GLN A 14 13.55 -13.20 28.92
CA GLN A 14 12.21 -13.32 28.32
C GLN A 14 12.26 -13.56 26.81
N LEU A 15 13.17 -12.87 26.10
CA LEU A 15 13.37 -13.05 24.66
C LEU A 15 13.93 -14.43 24.33
N ILE A 16 14.83 -14.96 25.17
CA ILE A 16 15.38 -16.32 25.02
C ILE A 16 14.27 -17.36 25.23
N ALA A 17 13.44 -17.19 26.26
CA ALA A 17 12.32 -18.10 26.54
C ALA A 17 11.29 -18.09 25.38
N LEU A 18 10.97 -16.91 24.85
CA LEU A 18 10.07 -16.75 23.71
C LEU A 18 10.64 -17.43 22.45
N LEU A 19 11.93 -17.25 22.17
CA LEU A 19 12.60 -17.85 21.01
C LEU A 19 12.58 -19.39 21.10
N ASN A 20 12.83 -19.93 22.29
CA ASN A 20 12.77 -21.37 22.53
C ASN A 20 11.36 -21.93 22.35
N LEU A 21 10.34 -21.21 22.85
CA LEU A 21 8.93 -21.59 22.66
C LEU A 21 8.58 -21.65 21.17
N ILE A 22 8.90 -20.59 20.42
CA ILE A 22 8.64 -20.54 18.98
C ILE A 22 9.38 -21.68 18.28
N ASN A 23 10.65 -21.93 18.60
CA ASN A 23 11.44 -22.97 17.94
C ASN A 23 10.96 -24.40 18.25
N HIS A 24 10.42 -24.63 19.45
CA HIS A 24 10.01 -25.96 19.90
C HIS A 24 8.65 -26.39 19.31
N TYR A 25 7.73 -25.45 19.10
CA TYR A 25 6.37 -25.76 18.61
C TYR A 25 6.23 -25.44 17.10
N PRO A 26 6.09 -26.47 16.22
CA PRO A 26 5.99 -26.27 14.78
C PRO A 26 4.85 -25.34 14.34
N ILE A 27 3.71 -25.40 15.04
CA ILE A 27 2.56 -24.54 14.78
C ILE A 27 2.88 -23.06 15.02
N LEU A 28 3.68 -22.73 16.03
CA LEU A 28 4.10 -21.36 16.31
C LEU A 28 5.07 -20.85 15.24
N ARG A 29 6.02 -21.69 14.80
CA ARG A 29 6.91 -21.33 13.67
C ARG A 29 6.12 -21.05 12.40
N ALA A 30 5.17 -21.92 12.07
CA ALA A 30 4.32 -21.77 10.89
C ALA A 30 3.46 -20.50 10.99
N ALA A 31 2.89 -20.21 12.15
CA ALA A 31 2.14 -18.99 12.41
C ALA A 31 3.02 -17.75 12.21
N VAL A 32 4.22 -17.69 12.82
CA VAL A 32 5.17 -16.58 12.66
C VAL A 32 5.55 -16.37 11.21
N LYS A 33 5.88 -17.45 10.48
CA LYS A 33 6.19 -17.38 9.05
C LYS A 33 5.00 -16.84 8.25
N SER A 34 3.80 -17.38 8.48
CA SER A 34 2.58 -16.96 7.77
C SER A 34 2.25 -15.49 8.05
N PHE A 35 2.41 -15.02 9.29
CA PHE A 35 2.21 -13.61 9.62
C PHE A 35 3.26 -12.74 8.93
N SER A 36 4.53 -13.12 8.96
CA SER A 36 5.60 -12.37 8.30
C SER A 36 5.35 -12.24 6.79
N GLU A 37 4.95 -13.32 6.13
CA GLU A 37 4.60 -13.32 4.71
C GLU A 37 3.42 -12.39 4.43
N ARG A 38 2.36 -12.47 5.25
CA ARG A 38 1.19 -11.61 5.11
C ARG A 38 1.49 -10.13 5.38
N PHE A 39 2.35 -9.82 6.35
CA PHE A 39 2.79 -8.44 6.59
C PHE A 39 3.60 -7.90 5.41
N ASN A 40 4.46 -8.72 4.82
CA ASN A 40 5.20 -8.33 3.62
C ASN A 40 4.27 -8.07 2.45
N GLN A 41 3.30 -8.96 2.21
CA GLN A 41 2.27 -8.76 1.18
C GLN A 41 1.45 -7.50 1.43
N PHE A 42 1.03 -7.26 2.67
CA PHE A 42 0.28 -6.05 3.04
C PHE A 42 1.11 -4.78 2.82
N LYS A 43 2.41 -4.83 3.13
CA LYS A 43 3.31 -3.71 2.87
C LYS A 43 3.43 -3.44 1.36
N MET A 44 3.68 -4.47 0.55
CA MET A 44 3.74 -4.31 -0.91
C MET A 44 2.43 -3.78 -1.48
N TYR A 45 1.29 -4.26 -0.99
CA TYR A 45 -0.01 -3.72 -1.36
C TYR A 45 -0.13 -2.24 -0.99
N SER A 46 0.22 -1.87 0.25
CA SER A 46 0.16 -0.48 0.71
C SER A 46 1.13 0.44 -0.03
N ASP A 47 2.30 -0.06 -0.44
CA ASP A 47 3.29 0.73 -1.17
C ASP A 47 2.81 1.06 -2.59
N ASN A 48 2.09 0.13 -3.25
CA ASN A 48 1.60 0.33 -4.62
C ASN A 48 0.21 1.00 -4.69
N PHE A 49 -0.72 0.63 -3.82
CA PHE A 49 -2.11 1.10 -3.85
C PHE A 49 -2.40 2.20 -2.81
N GLY A 50 -1.41 2.51 -1.96
CA GLY A 50 -1.47 3.45 -0.82
C GLY A 50 -2.23 4.73 -1.06
N PHE A 51 -1.88 5.38 -2.16
CA PHE A 51 -2.35 6.70 -2.51
C PHE A 51 -3.84 6.74 -2.89
N LEU A 52 -4.44 5.61 -3.29
CA LEU A 52 -5.83 5.56 -3.75
C LEU A 52 -6.86 5.66 -2.62
N TYR A 53 -6.53 5.20 -1.41
CA TYR A 53 -7.51 5.07 -0.32
C TYR A 53 -7.39 6.14 0.76
N ASN A 54 -6.37 6.99 0.71
CA ASN A 54 -6.22 8.10 1.64
C ASN A 54 -6.64 9.42 0.96
N ILE A 55 -7.94 9.69 0.98
CA ILE A 55 -8.56 10.86 0.32
C ILE A 55 -7.90 12.17 0.77
N GLY A 56 -7.63 12.31 2.07
CA GLY A 56 -6.98 13.51 2.61
C GLY A 56 -5.54 13.69 2.12
N GLU A 57 -4.78 12.60 1.95
CA GLU A 57 -3.43 12.68 1.39
C GLU A 57 -3.43 12.85 -0.13
N LEU A 58 -4.42 12.30 -0.84
CA LEU A 58 -4.62 12.51 -2.28
C LEU A 58 -4.91 13.98 -2.63
N GLN A 59 -5.43 14.77 -1.68
CA GLN A 59 -5.57 16.22 -1.84
C GLN A 59 -4.27 16.99 -1.66
N LYS A 60 -3.30 16.40 -0.95
CA LYS A 60 -2.02 17.03 -0.57
C LYS A 60 -0.87 16.64 -1.49
N ILE A 61 -0.98 15.51 -2.18
CA ILE A 61 0.02 15.03 -3.14
C ILE A 61 0.16 16.02 -4.29
N THR A 62 1.41 16.28 -4.70
CA THR A 62 1.68 17.15 -5.85
C THR A 62 1.24 16.47 -7.15
N ASN A 63 1.02 17.24 -8.22
CA ASN A 63 0.68 16.67 -9.52
C ASN A 63 1.76 15.71 -10.04
N ASP A 64 3.04 16.07 -9.84
CA ASP A 64 4.17 15.26 -10.28
C ASP A 64 4.25 13.96 -9.49
N ASP A 65 4.08 14.03 -8.17
CA ASP A 65 4.07 12.83 -7.31
C ASP A 65 2.86 11.94 -7.62
N LEU A 66 1.69 12.51 -7.91
CA LEU A 66 0.49 11.76 -8.29
C LEU A 66 0.68 11.02 -9.62
N MET A 67 1.22 11.71 -10.64
CA MET A 67 1.54 11.11 -11.93
C MET A 67 2.55 9.98 -11.76
N LYS A 68 3.58 10.21 -10.94
CA LYS A 68 4.57 9.16 -10.61
C LYS A 68 3.91 7.95 -9.96
N SER A 69 3.04 8.14 -8.98
CA SER A 69 2.29 7.02 -8.36
C SER A 69 1.43 6.26 -9.36
N CYS A 70 0.80 6.96 -10.32
CA CYS A 70 0.02 6.31 -11.38
C CYS A 70 0.92 5.48 -12.33
N LEU A 71 2.10 6.01 -12.69
CA LEU A 71 3.09 5.28 -13.51
C LEU A 71 3.65 4.06 -12.79
N ASP A 72 3.99 4.21 -11.50
CA ASP A 72 4.48 3.10 -10.67
C ASP A 72 3.41 2.00 -10.58
N LEU A 73 2.14 2.38 -10.42
CA LEU A 73 1.02 1.42 -10.38
C LEU A 73 0.77 0.73 -11.73
N GLN A 74 0.79 1.48 -12.85
CA GLN A 74 0.71 0.88 -14.19
C GLN A 74 1.83 -0.15 -14.38
N ASN A 75 3.07 0.21 -14.05
CA ASN A 75 4.21 -0.70 -14.20
C ASN A 75 4.06 -1.95 -13.32
N TYR A 76 3.54 -1.79 -12.10
CA TYR A 76 3.26 -2.91 -11.20
C TYR A 76 2.17 -3.84 -11.73
N LEU A 77 1.21 -3.30 -12.49
CA LEU A 77 0.09 -4.00 -13.11
C LEU A 77 0.29 -4.27 -14.61
N SER A 78 1.54 -4.27 -15.06
CA SER A 78 1.90 -4.62 -16.44
C SER A 78 2.48 -6.02 -16.52
N ASP A 79 2.12 -6.74 -17.58
CA ASP A 79 2.78 -7.97 -18.00
C ASP A 79 3.26 -7.80 -19.45
N GLY A 80 4.55 -7.47 -19.59
CA GLY A 80 5.15 -7.10 -20.87
C GLY A 80 4.53 -5.81 -21.43
N GLU A 81 3.94 -5.90 -22.61
CA GLU A 81 3.27 -4.77 -23.30
C GLU A 81 1.80 -4.61 -22.91
N LEU A 82 1.25 -5.54 -22.12
CA LEU A 82 -0.11 -5.47 -21.61
C LEU A 82 -0.10 -4.76 -20.26
N CYS A 83 -1.04 -3.84 -20.04
CA CYS A 83 -1.24 -3.19 -18.76
C CYS A 83 -2.72 -3.20 -18.40
N ASP A 84 -3.02 -3.48 -17.13
CA ASP A 84 -4.40 -3.45 -16.63
C ASP A 84 -4.93 -2.02 -16.44
N ILE A 85 -4.01 -1.05 -16.29
CA ILE A 85 -4.33 0.37 -16.04
C ILE A 85 -3.41 1.27 -16.86
N VAL A 86 -3.98 2.32 -17.45
CA VAL A 86 -3.25 3.40 -18.11
C VAL A 86 -3.05 4.56 -17.15
N ALA A 87 -1.79 4.90 -16.86
CA ALA A 87 -1.41 5.89 -15.85
C ALA A 87 -1.98 7.29 -16.13
N SER A 88 -2.00 7.73 -17.39
CA SER A 88 -2.54 9.03 -17.75
C SER A 88 -4.05 9.11 -17.55
N GLU A 89 -4.77 8.02 -17.80
CA GLU A 89 -6.22 7.97 -17.60
C GLU A 89 -6.55 7.99 -16.11
N LEU A 90 -5.89 7.14 -15.32
CA LEU A 90 -6.02 7.12 -13.88
C LEU A 90 -5.66 8.47 -13.24
N TYR A 91 -4.60 9.12 -13.72
CA TYR A 91 -4.18 10.43 -13.23
C TYR A 91 -5.28 11.48 -13.41
N GLU A 92 -5.88 11.57 -14.60
CA GLU A 92 -6.96 12.53 -14.87
C GLU A 92 -8.21 12.23 -14.01
N GLU A 93 -8.54 10.95 -13.81
CA GLU A 93 -9.64 10.55 -12.92
C GLU A 93 -9.39 10.97 -11.47
N LEU A 94 -8.17 10.75 -10.98
CA LEU A 94 -7.78 11.12 -9.61
C LEU A 94 -7.68 12.64 -9.43
N LEU A 95 -7.29 13.38 -10.48
CA LEU A 95 -7.36 14.84 -10.47
C LEU A 95 -8.80 15.32 -10.30
N VAL A 96 -9.75 14.80 -11.07
CA VAL A 96 -11.16 15.18 -10.91
C VAL A 96 -11.65 14.80 -9.51
N PHE A 97 -11.33 13.60 -9.07
CA PHE A 97 -11.75 13.08 -7.77
C PHE A 97 -11.23 13.93 -6.61
N ARG A 98 -9.94 14.26 -6.57
CA ARG A 98 -9.34 15.00 -5.44
C ARG A 98 -9.93 16.41 -5.27
N HIS A 99 -10.32 17.07 -6.35
CA HIS A 99 -10.91 18.42 -6.28
C HIS A 99 -12.40 18.40 -5.91
N THR A 100 -13.06 17.26 -6.05
CA THR A 100 -14.50 17.15 -5.79
C THR A 100 -14.82 16.63 -4.39
N MET A 101 -13.90 15.88 -3.79
CA MET A 101 -14.05 15.36 -2.43
C MET A 101 -13.66 16.40 -1.38
N LYS A 102 -14.25 16.32 -0.18
CA LYS A 102 -13.77 17.04 1.01
C LYS A 102 -12.74 16.21 1.77
N GLU A 103 -11.83 16.85 2.51
CA GLU A 103 -10.78 16.14 3.27
C GLU A 103 -11.35 15.14 4.29
N ASP A 104 -12.52 15.44 4.87
CA ASP A 104 -13.22 14.64 5.87
C ASP A 104 -14.20 13.61 5.27
N SER A 105 -14.21 13.46 3.95
CA SER A 105 -15.15 12.56 3.28
C SER A 105 -14.90 11.12 3.69
N THR A 106 -15.97 10.43 4.07
CA THR A 106 -15.89 9.00 4.35
C THR A 106 -15.64 8.21 3.06
N PRO A 107 -15.04 7.01 3.13
CA PRO A 107 -14.90 6.14 1.97
C PRO A 107 -16.22 5.87 1.23
N ILE A 108 -17.35 5.82 1.96
CA ILE A 108 -18.69 5.62 1.39
C ILE A 108 -19.13 6.83 0.57
N GLU A 109 -18.85 8.05 1.03
CA GLU A 109 -19.17 9.28 0.29
C GLU A 109 -18.30 9.41 -0.97
N ALA A 110 -17.02 9.07 -0.86
CA ALA A 110 -16.10 8.95 -2.00
C ALA A 110 -16.59 7.97 -3.07
N LEU A 111 -17.01 6.77 -2.66
CA LEU A 111 -17.57 5.78 -3.58
C LEU A 111 -18.86 6.26 -4.23
N LYS A 112 -19.76 6.90 -3.47
CA LYS A 112 -21.00 7.45 -4.04
C LYS A 112 -20.70 8.55 -5.05
N HIS A 113 -19.69 9.38 -4.79
CA HIS A 113 -19.32 10.46 -5.71
C HIS A 113 -18.75 9.90 -7.03
N SER A 114 -17.82 8.94 -6.93
CA SER A 114 -17.18 8.30 -8.10
C SER A 114 -18.14 7.48 -8.95
N VAL A 115 -19.15 6.84 -8.36
CA VAL A 115 -20.11 5.98 -9.10
C VAL A 115 -21.31 6.76 -9.67
N PHE A 116 -21.81 7.79 -8.98
CA PHE A 116 -23.12 8.40 -9.31
C PHE A 116 -23.05 9.82 -9.88
N LYS A 117 -21.91 10.50 -9.84
CA LYS A 117 -21.77 11.85 -10.40
C LYS A 117 -20.50 11.97 -11.23
N THR A 118 -20.71 11.84 -12.54
CA THR A 118 -19.90 12.49 -13.57
C THR A 118 -18.44 12.04 -13.66
N ILE A 119 -18.22 10.85 -14.20
CA ILE A 119 -17.15 10.68 -15.19
C ILE A 119 -17.77 9.93 -16.38
N PRO A 120 -18.10 10.60 -17.49
CA PRO A 120 -18.45 9.89 -18.72
C PRO A 120 -17.19 9.15 -19.20
N GLY A 121 -17.00 7.90 -18.77
CA GLY A 121 -15.91 7.02 -19.23
C GLY A 121 -15.22 6.14 -18.17
N ALA A 122 -15.11 6.56 -16.91
CA ALA A 122 -14.11 5.99 -15.97
C ALA A 122 -14.39 4.56 -15.48
N PHE A 123 -15.65 4.15 -15.33
CA PHE A 123 -15.99 2.80 -14.84
C PHE A 123 -16.64 1.90 -15.88
N THR A 124 -16.86 2.40 -17.09
CA THR A 124 -17.45 1.59 -18.16
C THR A 124 -16.48 0.56 -18.75
N PHE A 125 -15.16 0.73 -18.59
CA PHE A 125 -14.18 -0.22 -19.12
C PHE A 125 -14.07 -1.50 -18.28
N PHE A 126 -14.33 -1.44 -16.97
CA PHE A 126 -14.28 -2.63 -16.09
C PHE A 126 -15.56 -3.48 -16.13
N LEU A 127 -16.57 -3.11 -16.91
CA LEU A 127 -17.88 -3.78 -16.98
C LEU A 127 -18.24 -4.33 -18.37
N THR A 128 -17.32 -4.28 -19.34
CA THR A 128 -17.44 -4.88 -20.67
C THR A 128 -16.33 -5.88 -20.91
#